data_AF-A0A7W0FZX9-F1
#
_entry.id   AF-A0A7W0FZX9-F1
#
_cell.length_a   1.000
_cell.length_b   1.000
_cell.length_c   1.000
_cell.angle_alpha   90.00
_cell.angle_beta   90.00
_cell.angle_gamma   90.00
#
_symmetry.space_group_name_H-M   'P 1'
#
loop_
_entity.id
_entity.type
_entity.pdbx_description
1 polymer ?
#
loop_
_entity_poly.entity_id
_entity_poly.type
_entity_poly.pdbx_seq_one_letter_code
_entity_poly.pdbx_strand_id
1 'polypeptide(L)'
;LKERELLDLYNVAQAQALLYRSVEMRLWIEPQGPEGYRELFGAIKAYRLIHTVRGNAREGYEIRLDGPVSIFQRSQKYGIQMAVFLPALLLCAGWRMRAEIQTKPGRVAYFDLTSRQSQLRSHYLSIAGYENPVIEKLPAAWERTESVWTLEPSSEVIDLGESAFIPDFVLRHPSGEEVFLEVLGFWTPEHLRQRLDEFAHARRRNFILAAWEELRGSRDPLTNVPANTILFKRTLDPGAVELMAEKIIAEAGL
;
A
#
# COMPACT_ATOMS: atom_id res chain seq x y z
N LEU A 1 2.43 26.94 20.21
CA LEU A 1 1.73 25.71 20.60
C LEU A 1 1.11 25.95 21.98
N LYS A 2 -0.18 25.65 22.14
CA LYS A 2 -0.80 25.61 23.47
C LYS A 2 -0.22 24.43 24.25
N GLU A 3 -0.25 24.49 25.58
CA GLU A 3 0.32 23.46 26.46
C GLU A 3 -0.17 22.04 26.11
N ARG A 4 -1.47 21.90 25.82
CA ARG A 4 -2.08 20.63 25.44
C ARG A 4 -1.58 20.09 24.09
N GLU A 5 -1.41 20.96 23.10
CA GLU A 5 -0.90 20.56 21.78
C GLU A 5 0.54 20.06 21.87
N LEU A 6 1.35 20.68 22.74
CA LEU A 6 2.72 20.24 22.99
C LEU A 6 2.77 18.86 23.65
N LEU A 7 1.88 18.59 24.61
CA LEU A 7 1.75 17.27 25.24
C LEU A 7 1.31 16.19 24.24
N ASP A 8 0.34 16.50 23.38
CA ASP A 8 -0.13 15.58 22.34
C ASP A 8 1.00 15.24 21.35
N LEU A 9 1.74 16.25 20.88
CA LEU A 9 2.92 16.08 20.03
C LEU A 9 4.00 15.24 20.73
N TYR A 10 4.28 15.52 21.99
CA TYR A 10 5.26 14.79 22.79
C TYR A 10 4.89 13.32 22.94
N ASN A 11 3.62 13.01 23.24
CA ASN A 11 3.14 11.63 23.39
C ASN A 11 3.27 10.85 22.08
N VAL A 12 2.89 11.45 20.95
CA VAL A 12 3.08 10.82 19.63
C VAL A 12 4.56 10.62 19.33
N ALA A 13 5.41 11.63 19.55
CA ALA A 13 6.84 11.51 19.32
C ALA A 13 7.48 10.38 20.15
N GLN A 14 7.04 10.17 21.40
CA GLN A 14 7.48 9.04 22.21
C GLN A 14 7.06 7.69 21.60
N ALA A 15 5.81 7.56 21.16
CA ALA A 15 5.34 6.34 20.50
C ALA A 15 6.09 6.08 19.18
N GLN A 16 6.36 7.12 18.40
CA GLN A 16 7.18 7.05 17.19
C GLN A 16 8.62 6.61 17.48
N ALA A 17 9.22 7.12 18.55
CA ALA A 17 10.57 6.73 18.96
C ALA A 17 10.67 5.22 19.32
N LEU A 18 9.61 4.64 19.90
CA LEU A 18 9.54 3.19 20.10
C LEU A 18 9.58 2.43 18.77
N LEU A 19 8.80 2.92 17.79
CA LEU A 19 8.67 2.30 16.47
C LEU A 19 9.94 2.36 15.61
N TYR A 20 10.92 3.22 15.92
CA TYR A 20 12.20 3.23 15.20
C TYR A 20 12.93 1.87 15.24
N ARG A 21 12.74 1.10 16.31
CA ARG A 21 13.27 -0.26 16.44
C ARG A 21 12.25 -1.35 16.09
N SER A 22 11.13 -0.98 15.48
CA SER A 22 10.14 -1.93 14.99
C SER A 22 10.70 -2.70 13.81
N VAL A 23 10.54 -4.02 13.84
CA VAL A 23 10.93 -4.92 12.74
C VAL A 23 9.73 -5.42 11.94
N GLU A 24 8.55 -5.40 12.56
CA GLU A 24 7.30 -5.84 11.98
C GLU A 24 6.17 -5.07 12.67
N MET A 25 5.18 -4.63 11.89
CA MET A 25 3.93 -4.08 12.42
C MET A 25 2.77 -4.86 11.82
N ARG A 26 1.89 -5.38 12.67
CA ARG A 26 0.64 -6.04 12.26
C ARG A 26 -0.53 -5.15 12.57
N LEU A 27 -1.45 -5.06 11.63
CA LEU A 27 -2.74 -4.42 11.79
C LEU A 27 -3.83 -5.47 11.65
N TRP A 28 -4.83 -5.43 12.52
CA TRP A 28 -6.09 -6.16 12.37
C TRP A 28 -7.19 -5.14 12.19
N ILE A 29 -7.86 -5.19 11.05
CA ILE A 29 -8.88 -4.25 10.64
C ILE A 29 -10.24 -4.92 10.79
N GLU A 30 -11.09 -4.35 11.63
CA GLU A 30 -12.46 -4.80 11.86
C GLU A 30 -13.29 -4.69 10.55
N PRO A 31 -14.33 -5.51 10.38
CA PRO A 31 -15.32 -5.34 9.32
C PRO A 31 -15.88 -3.90 9.30
N GLN A 32 -15.75 -3.21 8.17
CA GLN A 32 -16.21 -1.84 8.00
C GLN A 32 -16.57 -1.52 6.54
N GLY A 33 -17.11 -0.33 6.29
CA GLY A 33 -17.45 0.12 4.93
C GLY A 33 -16.21 0.32 4.05
N PRO A 34 -16.36 0.30 2.71
CA PRO A 34 -15.25 0.46 1.77
C PRO A 34 -14.38 1.71 2.00
N GLU A 35 -14.98 2.82 2.45
CA GLU A 35 -14.28 4.07 2.76
C GLU A 35 -13.20 3.88 3.82
N GLY A 36 -13.51 3.18 4.92
CA GLY A 36 -12.55 2.94 6.01
C GLY A 36 -11.38 2.05 5.58
N TYR A 37 -11.64 1.06 4.71
CA TYR A 37 -10.56 0.28 4.11
C TYR A 37 -9.68 1.15 3.21
N ARG A 38 -10.28 1.97 2.33
CA ARG A 38 -9.52 2.85 1.43
C ARG A 38 -8.67 3.86 2.19
N GLU A 39 -9.19 4.46 3.26
CA GLU A 39 -8.41 5.37 4.09
C GLU A 39 -7.16 4.69 4.66
N LEU A 40 -7.32 3.47 5.20
CA LEU A 40 -6.22 2.75 5.83
C LEU A 40 -5.21 2.19 4.81
N PHE A 41 -5.68 1.56 3.73
CA PHE A 41 -4.81 1.08 2.65
C PHE A 41 -4.13 2.24 1.92
N GLY A 42 -4.86 3.33 1.68
CA GLY A 42 -4.32 4.57 1.14
C GLY A 42 -3.23 5.14 2.04
N ALA A 43 -3.42 5.14 3.36
CA ALA A 43 -2.37 5.50 4.31
C ALA A 43 -1.13 4.59 4.15
N ILE A 44 -1.30 3.27 4.17
CA ILE A 44 -0.19 2.31 4.02
C ILE A 44 0.61 2.57 2.72
N LYS A 45 -0.10 2.74 1.60
CA LYS A 45 0.49 3.06 0.29
C LYS A 45 1.21 4.40 0.30
N ALA A 46 0.61 5.42 0.91
CA ALA A 46 1.21 6.73 1.06
C ALA A 46 2.54 6.65 1.82
N TYR A 47 2.59 5.93 2.94
CA TYR A 47 3.84 5.73 3.68
C TYR A 47 4.76 4.67 3.09
N ARG A 48 4.47 4.23 1.85
CA ARG A 48 5.39 3.43 1.05
C ARG A 48 5.79 2.12 1.75
N LEU A 49 4.87 1.56 2.53
CA LEU A 49 5.08 0.34 3.29
C LEU A 49 4.77 -0.88 2.43
N ILE A 50 5.71 -1.81 2.36
CA ILE A 50 5.44 -3.15 1.83
C ILE A 50 4.48 -3.82 2.79
N HIS A 51 3.43 -4.41 2.23
CA HIS A 51 2.38 -5.02 3.01
C HIS A 51 1.89 -6.29 2.37
N THR A 52 1.46 -7.23 3.21
CA THR A 52 0.68 -8.40 2.81
C THR A 52 -0.66 -8.34 3.50
N VAL A 53 -1.72 -8.71 2.78
CA VAL A 53 -3.09 -8.63 3.25
C VAL A 53 -3.66 -10.03 3.29
N ARG A 54 -4.33 -10.37 4.39
CA ARG A 54 -5.09 -11.61 4.53
C ARG A 54 -6.47 -11.33 5.09
N GLY A 55 -7.44 -12.14 4.71
CA GLY A 55 -8.83 -12.02 5.15
C GLY A 55 -9.74 -11.47 4.05
N ASN A 56 -10.93 -11.04 4.44
CA ASN A 56 -11.98 -10.59 3.53
C ASN A 56 -12.90 -9.58 4.23
N ALA A 57 -13.77 -8.93 3.47
CA ALA A 57 -14.66 -7.88 3.98
C ALA A 57 -15.63 -8.36 5.08
N ARG A 58 -15.87 -9.67 5.24
CA ARG A 58 -16.78 -10.22 6.27
C ARG A 58 -16.10 -10.38 7.62
N GLU A 59 -14.87 -10.87 7.64
CA GLU A 59 -14.11 -11.13 8.87
C GLU A 59 -13.15 -9.98 9.23
N GLY A 60 -12.89 -9.09 8.27
CA GLY A 60 -11.87 -8.07 8.37
C GLY A 60 -10.55 -8.53 7.74
N TYR A 61 -9.52 -7.70 7.90
CA TYR A 61 -8.21 -7.94 7.29
C TYR A 61 -7.10 -7.97 8.34
N GLU A 62 -6.19 -8.93 8.23
CA GLU A 62 -4.86 -8.84 8.83
C GLU A 62 -3.91 -8.26 7.79
N ILE A 63 -3.25 -7.15 8.14
CA ILE A 63 -2.23 -6.53 7.31
C ILE A 63 -0.90 -6.63 8.04
N ARG A 64 0.06 -7.31 7.43
CA ARG A 64 1.43 -7.36 7.92
C ARG A 64 2.26 -6.34 7.14
N LEU A 65 2.82 -5.39 7.86
CA LEU A 65 3.77 -4.40 7.37
C LEU A 65 5.17 -4.87 7.73
N ASP A 66 5.96 -5.21 6.74
CA ASP A 66 7.32 -5.69 6.91
C ASP A 66 8.31 -5.05 5.92
N GLY A 67 9.58 -5.30 6.15
CA GLY A 67 10.65 -4.97 5.21
C GLY A 67 11.03 -6.18 4.36
N PRO A 68 11.66 -5.98 3.18
CA PRO A 68 12.24 -7.01 2.34
C PRO A 68 13.05 -7.99 3.19
N VAL A 69 12.67 -9.26 3.14
CA VAL A 69 13.39 -10.34 3.82
C VAL A 69 14.86 -10.40 3.34
N SER A 70 15.15 -9.95 2.10
CA SER A 70 16.46 -10.10 1.47
C SER A 70 17.48 -8.97 1.68
N ILE A 71 17.17 -7.88 2.39
CA ILE A 71 18.22 -6.94 2.83
C ILE A 71 18.65 -7.32 4.24
N PHE A 72 19.66 -8.19 4.28
CA PHE A 72 20.47 -8.55 5.43
C PHE A 72 20.45 -7.48 6.56
N GLN A 73 19.91 -7.90 7.70
CA GLN A 73 19.67 -7.16 8.95
C GLN A 73 18.38 -6.33 8.99
N ARG A 74 17.58 -6.62 10.03
CA ARG A 74 16.52 -5.79 10.63
C ARG A 74 16.87 -4.30 10.56
N SER A 75 16.61 -3.66 9.42
CA SER A 75 17.15 -2.34 9.14
C SER A 75 16.25 -1.30 9.80
N GLN A 76 16.84 -0.39 10.58
CA GLN A 76 16.12 0.70 11.26
C GLN A 76 15.32 1.59 10.29
N LYS A 77 15.60 1.51 8.98
CA LYS A 77 14.87 2.24 7.92
C LYS A 77 13.38 1.91 7.88
N TYR A 78 13.00 0.65 8.11
CA TYR A 78 11.57 0.27 8.13
C TYR A 78 10.87 0.72 9.41
N GLY A 79 11.55 0.65 10.56
CA GLY A 79 11.03 1.21 11.80
C GLY A 79 10.75 2.72 11.71
N ILE A 80 11.60 3.47 10.99
CA ILE A 80 11.33 4.90 10.71
C ILE A 80 10.04 5.07 9.90
N GLN A 81 9.82 4.27 8.85
CA GLN A 81 8.58 4.37 8.05
C GLN A 81 7.34 4.00 8.86
N MET A 82 7.41 2.95 9.69
CA MET A 82 6.33 2.59 10.62
C MET A 82 6.06 3.70 11.64
N ALA A 83 7.11 4.40 12.09
CA ALA A 83 6.97 5.52 13.01
C ALA A 83 6.29 6.72 12.35
N VAL A 84 6.68 7.11 11.13
CA VAL A 84 6.02 8.22 10.43
C VAL A 84 4.63 7.87 9.92
N PHE A 85 4.32 6.58 9.74
CA PHE A 85 2.97 6.09 9.44
C PHE A 85 2.01 6.23 10.65
N LEU A 86 2.50 6.11 11.88
CA LEU A 86 1.65 6.09 13.08
C LEU A 86 0.64 7.25 13.14
N PRO A 87 1.00 8.53 12.93
CA PRO A 87 0.03 9.61 13.01
C PRO A 87 -1.06 9.52 11.93
N ALA A 88 -0.78 8.95 10.75
CA ALA A 88 -1.83 8.68 9.76
C ALA A 88 -2.74 7.52 10.19
N LEU A 89 -2.18 6.47 10.77
CA LEU A 89 -2.97 5.37 11.36
C LEU A 89 -3.91 5.89 12.47
N LEU A 90 -3.46 6.86 13.28
CA LEU A 90 -4.27 7.50 14.32
C LEU A 90 -5.50 8.26 13.78
N LEU A 91 -5.54 8.59 12.49
CA LEU A 91 -6.71 9.19 11.83
C LEU A 91 -7.72 8.14 11.33
N CYS A 92 -7.29 6.89 11.20
CA CYS A 92 -8.14 5.79 10.72
C CYS A 92 -8.96 5.18 11.87
N ALA A 93 -10.10 4.58 11.53
CA ALA A 93 -10.94 3.83 12.47
C ALA A 93 -10.77 2.31 12.35
N GLY A 94 -11.37 1.56 13.29
CA GLY A 94 -11.56 0.11 13.13
C GLY A 94 -10.29 -0.75 13.13
N TRP A 95 -9.16 -0.29 13.66
CA TRP A 95 -7.91 -1.06 13.66
C TRP A 95 -7.41 -1.42 15.07
N ARG A 96 -6.69 -2.55 15.15
CA ARG A 96 -5.77 -2.91 16.22
C ARG A 96 -4.38 -3.06 15.63
N MET A 97 -3.35 -2.55 16.32
CA MET A 97 -1.96 -2.61 15.89
C MET A 97 -1.12 -3.33 16.93
N ARG A 98 -0.17 -4.14 16.47
CA ARG A 98 0.94 -4.69 17.26
C ARG A 98 2.24 -4.46 16.50
N ALA A 99 3.20 -3.77 17.11
CA ALA A 99 4.55 -3.64 16.61
C ALA A 99 5.52 -4.51 17.42
N GLU A 100 6.39 -5.24 16.71
CA GLU A 100 7.49 -5.99 17.31
C GLU A 100 8.72 -5.09 17.47
N ILE A 101 9.07 -4.72 18.70
CA ILE A 101 10.16 -3.80 19.01
C ILE A 101 11.40 -4.58 19.43
N GLN A 102 12.49 -4.41 18.69
CA GLN A 102 13.79 -4.96 19.06
C GLN A 102 14.44 -4.11 20.16
N THR A 103 14.73 -4.73 21.31
CA THR A 103 15.29 -4.03 22.48
C THR A 103 16.79 -4.31 22.63
N LYS A 104 17.18 -5.11 23.62
CA LYS A 104 18.55 -5.64 23.78
C LYS A 104 18.75 -6.81 22.80
N PRO A 105 20.00 -7.18 22.46
CA PRO A 105 20.26 -8.35 21.62
C PRO A 105 19.48 -9.59 22.10
N GLY A 106 18.70 -10.19 21.20
CA GLY A 106 17.87 -11.36 21.50
C GLY A 106 16.57 -11.10 22.27
N ARG A 107 16.22 -9.85 22.63
CA ARG A 107 14.96 -9.52 23.33
C ARG A 107 14.01 -8.71 22.46
N VAL A 108 12.77 -9.14 22.49
CA VAL A 108 11.63 -8.53 21.79
C VAL A 108 10.64 -8.00 22.83
N ALA A 109 10.10 -6.82 22.57
CA ALA A 109 8.94 -6.28 23.26
C ALA A 109 7.83 -6.00 22.25
N TYR A 110 6.58 -5.92 22.71
CA TYR A 110 5.43 -5.61 21.86
C TYR A 110 4.84 -4.27 22.26
N PHE A 111 4.49 -3.47 21.25
CA PHE A 111 3.72 -2.24 21.42
C PHE A 111 2.35 -2.42 20.78
N ASP A 112 1.32 -2.46 21.60
CA ASP A 112 -0.07 -2.67 21.19
C ASP A 112 -0.86 -1.36 21.26
N LEU A 113 -1.63 -1.06 20.22
CA LEU A 113 -2.58 0.06 20.18
C LEU A 113 -3.89 -0.36 19.52
N THR A 114 -4.95 0.38 19.78
CA THR A 114 -6.24 0.22 19.09
C THR A 114 -6.73 1.58 18.65
N SER A 115 -7.60 1.64 17.65
CA SER A 115 -8.25 2.88 17.19
C SER A 115 -9.04 3.60 18.29
N ARG A 116 -9.47 2.87 19.33
CA ARG A 116 -10.22 3.41 20.49
C ARG A 116 -9.34 4.08 21.55
N GLN A 117 -8.01 4.04 21.39
CA GLN A 117 -7.09 4.69 22.30
C GLN A 117 -7.30 6.22 22.32
N SER A 118 -7.11 6.86 23.47
CA SER A 118 -7.31 8.31 23.62
C SER A 118 -6.06 9.10 24.01
N GLN A 119 -4.92 8.43 24.17
CA GLN A 119 -3.68 9.01 24.71
C GLN A 119 -2.79 9.64 23.64
N LEU A 120 -2.89 9.13 22.42
CA LEU A 120 -2.18 9.62 21.24
C LEU A 120 -3.17 10.36 20.34
N ARG A 121 -2.76 11.53 19.86
CA ARG A 121 -3.55 12.38 18.97
C ARG A 121 -2.71 12.70 17.75
N SER A 122 -3.23 12.39 16.57
CA SER A 122 -2.52 12.73 15.33
C SER A 122 -2.28 14.23 15.26
N HIS A 123 -1.08 14.60 14.86
CA HIS A 123 -0.73 15.98 14.51
C HIS A 123 -0.89 16.24 13.00
N TYR A 124 -1.29 15.24 12.23
CA TYR A 124 -1.65 15.42 10.82
C TYR A 124 -3.10 15.89 10.71
N LEU A 125 -3.33 16.83 9.79
CA LEU A 125 -4.67 17.33 9.48
C LEU A 125 -5.47 16.34 8.63
N SER A 126 -4.77 15.50 7.85
CA SER A 126 -5.35 14.46 7.01
C SER A 126 -4.33 13.33 6.81
N ILE A 127 -4.78 12.20 6.27
CA ILE A 127 -3.95 11.02 5.98
C ILE A 127 -2.90 11.31 4.88
N ALA A 128 -3.01 12.44 4.17
CA ALA A 128 -2.12 12.85 3.09
C ALA A 128 -0.72 13.25 3.61
N GLY A 129 0.07 12.27 4.04
CA GLY A 129 1.48 12.47 4.38
C GLY A 129 2.44 12.23 3.23
N TYR A 130 1.95 11.71 2.09
CA TYR A 130 2.79 11.44 0.95
C TYR A 130 2.02 11.56 -0.37
N GLU A 131 2.39 12.60 -1.11
CA GLU A 131 2.07 12.83 -2.51
C GLU A 131 2.85 11.81 -3.35
N ASN A 132 2.16 10.79 -3.90
CA ASN A 132 2.80 9.89 -4.87
C ASN A 132 2.84 10.63 -6.21
N PRO A 133 4.00 11.13 -6.67
CA PRO A 133 4.07 11.96 -7.85
C PRO A 133 3.65 11.20 -9.11
N VAL A 134 3.68 9.88 -9.09
CA VAL A 134 3.20 9.03 -10.19
C VAL A 134 1.67 9.08 -10.25
N ILE A 135 1.00 8.89 -9.11
CA ILE A 135 -0.46 8.97 -8.99
C ILE A 135 -0.96 10.36 -9.36
N GLU A 136 -0.25 11.41 -8.95
CA GLU A 136 -0.69 12.79 -9.24
C GLU A 136 -0.51 13.19 -10.70
N LYS A 137 0.58 12.74 -11.34
CA LYS A 137 0.92 13.16 -12.70
C LYS A 137 0.28 12.30 -13.77
N LEU A 138 -0.06 11.05 -13.47
CA LEU A 138 -0.61 10.12 -14.45
C LEU A 138 -1.92 10.64 -15.08
N PRO A 139 -2.92 11.17 -14.33
CA PRO A 139 -4.14 11.71 -14.94
C PRO A 139 -3.86 12.84 -15.95
N ALA A 140 -3.03 13.82 -15.57
CA ALA A 140 -2.66 14.93 -16.45
C ALA A 140 -1.80 14.48 -17.65
N ALA A 141 -1.07 13.38 -17.54
CA ALA A 141 -0.38 12.76 -18.68
C ALA A 141 -1.36 11.99 -19.57
N TRP A 142 -2.34 11.32 -18.97
CA TRP A 142 -3.39 10.57 -19.66
C TRP A 142 -4.26 11.47 -20.53
N GLU A 143 -4.68 12.64 -20.03
CA GLU A 143 -5.47 13.62 -20.80
C GLU A 143 -4.75 14.14 -22.06
N ARG A 144 -3.42 14.08 -22.09
CA ARG A 144 -2.62 14.46 -23.27
C ARG A 144 -2.45 13.31 -24.26
N THR A 145 -2.85 12.10 -23.86
CA THR A 145 -2.85 10.92 -24.71
C THR A 145 -4.21 10.87 -25.40
N GLU A 146 -4.24 10.79 -26.72
CA GLU A 146 -5.48 10.61 -27.49
C GLU A 146 -5.95 9.14 -27.39
N SER A 147 -6.18 8.67 -26.17
CA SER A 147 -6.63 7.31 -25.87
C SER A 147 -8.15 7.21 -25.91
N VAL A 148 -8.66 6.06 -26.37
CA VAL A 148 -10.09 5.72 -26.25
C VAL A 148 -10.47 5.32 -24.82
N TRP A 149 -9.48 4.95 -24.00
CA TRP A 149 -9.66 4.56 -22.61
C TRP A 149 -9.72 5.79 -21.70
N THR A 150 -10.66 5.79 -20.76
CA THR A 150 -10.66 6.77 -19.67
C THR A 150 -9.89 6.22 -18.47
N LEU A 151 -9.14 7.09 -17.78
CA LEU A 151 -8.44 6.76 -16.55
C LEU A 151 -9.08 7.52 -15.38
N GLU A 152 -9.60 6.79 -14.40
CA GLU A 152 -10.29 7.37 -13.25
C GLU A 152 -9.66 6.87 -11.94
N PRO A 153 -9.55 7.70 -10.88
CA PRO A 153 -9.19 7.22 -9.55
C PRO A 153 -10.14 6.12 -9.10
N SER A 154 -9.60 5.00 -8.60
CA SER A 154 -10.45 3.91 -8.14
C SER A 154 -10.94 4.15 -6.70
N SER A 155 -12.19 3.77 -6.45
CA SER A 155 -12.77 3.68 -5.11
C SER A 155 -13.16 2.24 -4.74
N GLU A 156 -12.69 1.28 -5.52
CA GLU A 156 -13.05 -0.13 -5.37
C GLU A 156 -12.19 -0.84 -4.32
N VAL A 157 -12.84 -1.74 -3.57
CA VAL A 157 -12.17 -2.73 -2.72
C VAL A 157 -12.56 -4.09 -3.27
N ILE A 158 -11.69 -4.67 -4.08
CA ILE A 158 -11.94 -5.92 -4.80
C ILE A 158 -11.52 -7.09 -3.93
N ASP A 159 -12.45 -7.98 -3.64
CA ASP A 159 -12.21 -9.22 -2.91
C ASP A 159 -11.46 -10.23 -3.80
N LEU A 160 -10.30 -10.70 -3.34
CA LEU A 160 -9.52 -11.77 -3.97
C LEU A 160 -9.71 -13.12 -3.24
N GLY A 161 -10.67 -13.20 -2.32
CA GLY A 161 -11.02 -14.39 -1.53
C GLY A 161 -10.27 -14.46 -0.20
N GLU A 162 -8.94 -14.58 -0.26
CA GLU A 162 -8.08 -14.61 0.93
C GLU A 162 -7.28 -13.32 1.15
N SER A 163 -7.41 -12.36 0.23
CA SER A 163 -6.80 -11.03 0.32
C SER A 163 -7.69 -9.99 -0.36
N ALA A 164 -7.25 -8.73 -0.35
CA ALA A 164 -7.92 -7.65 -1.05
C ALA A 164 -7.03 -7.02 -2.11
N PHE A 165 -7.68 -6.41 -3.09
CA PHE A 165 -7.08 -5.55 -4.09
C PHE A 165 -7.74 -4.19 -4.05
N ILE A 166 -6.93 -3.17 -3.76
CA ILE A 166 -7.36 -1.77 -3.69
C ILE A 166 -6.60 -1.02 -4.77
N PRO A 167 -7.06 -1.04 -6.03
CA PRO A 167 -6.36 -0.36 -7.12
C PRO A 167 -6.32 1.15 -6.90
N ASP A 168 -5.34 1.81 -7.51
CA ASP A 168 -5.22 3.26 -7.47
C ASP A 168 -6.06 3.91 -8.59
N PHE A 169 -6.16 3.24 -9.73
CA PHE A 169 -6.96 3.67 -10.88
C PHE A 169 -7.78 2.53 -11.48
N VAL A 170 -8.82 2.91 -12.22
CA VAL A 170 -9.55 2.05 -13.15
C VAL A 170 -9.46 2.66 -14.55
N LEU A 171 -9.10 1.83 -15.51
CA LEU A 171 -9.19 2.14 -16.93
C LEU A 171 -10.52 1.62 -17.45
N ARG A 172 -11.30 2.46 -18.14
CA ARG A 172 -12.59 2.08 -18.72
C ARG A 172 -12.55 2.23 -20.22
N HIS A 173 -12.90 1.16 -20.92
CA HIS A 173 -13.01 1.17 -22.37
C HIS A 173 -14.47 1.46 -22.79
N PRO A 174 -14.72 2.16 -23.91
CA PRO A 174 -16.08 2.47 -24.35
C PRO A 174 -16.98 1.26 -24.65
N SER A 175 -16.41 0.07 -24.93
CA SER A 175 -17.21 -1.16 -25.08
C SER A 175 -17.60 -1.82 -23.74
N GLY A 176 -17.18 -1.26 -22.61
CA GLY A 176 -17.64 -1.63 -21.27
C GLY A 176 -16.65 -2.43 -20.44
N GLU A 177 -15.46 -2.72 -20.97
CA GLU A 177 -14.40 -3.44 -20.27
C GLU A 177 -13.67 -2.51 -19.28
N GLU A 178 -13.22 -3.09 -18.18
CA GLU A 178 -12.49 -2.39 -17.12
C GLU A 178 -11.17 -3.11 -16.82
N VAL A 179 -10.09 -2.34 -16.69
CA VAL A 179 -8.79 -2.83 -16.24
C VAL A 179 -8.32 -2.00 -15.06
N PHE A 180 -7.98 -2.65 -13.95
CA PHE A 180 -7.59 -1.98 -12.71
C PHE A 180 -6.08 -1.79 -12.63
N LEU A 181 -5.61 -0.61 -12.23
CA LEU A 181 -4.18 -0.29 -12.12
C LEU A 181 -3.80 -0.04 -10.67
N GLU A 182 -2.79 -0.76 -10.19
CA GLU A 182 -2.15 -0.52 -8.90
C GLU A 182 -0.68 -0.12 -9.09
N VAL A 183 -0.30 1.00 -8.48
CA VAL A 183 1.05 1.54 -8.50
C VAL A 183 1.77 1.12 -7.23
N LEU A 184 2.68 0.17 -7.36
CA LEU A 184 3.52 -0.31 -6.27
C LEU A 184 4.66 0.69 -6.04
N GLY A 185 4.66 1.27 -4.83
CA GLY A 185 5.74 2.11 -4.30
C GLY A 185 6.99 1.29 -4.00
N PHE A 186 7.23 0.93 -2.74
CA PHE A 186 8.28 -0.06 -2.42
C PHE A 186 7.78 -1.47 -2.72
N TRP A 187 8.65 -2.29 -3.29
CA TRP A 187 8.34 -3.67 -3.61
C TRP A 187 9.61 -4.52 -3.72
N THR A 188 9.46 -5.83 -3.69
CA THR A 188 10.50 -6.81 -4.00
C THR A 188 9.98 -7.79 -5.05
N PRO A 189 10.85 -8.50 -5.78
CA PRO A 189 10.42 -9.56 -6.69
C PRO A 189 9.55 -10.61 -6.00
N GLU A 190 9.86 -10.95 -4.75
CA GLU A 190 9.06 -11.88 -3.95
C GLU A 190 7.66 -11.32 -3.65
N HIS A 191 7.57 -10.06 -3.20
CA HIS A 191 6.28 -9.40 -2.95
C HIS A 191 5.43 -9.32 -4.22
N LEU A 192 6.04 -8.93 -5.35
CA LEU A 192 5.36 -8.88 -6.65
C LEU A 192 4.84 -10.26 -7.05
N ARG A 193 5.66 -11.32 -6.89
CA ARG A 193 5.25 -12.69 -7.18
C ARG A 193 4.08 -13.13 -6.30
N GLN A 194 4.14 -12.87 -4.99
CA GLN A 194 3.05 -13.19 -4.06
C GLN A 194 1.75 -12.50 -4.46
N ARG A 195 1.81 -11.20 -4.83
CA ARG A 195 0.62 -10.49 -5.33
C ARG A 195 0.05 -11.11 -6.60
N LEU A 196 0.90 -11.46 -7.57
CA LEU A 196 0.44 -12.14 -8.80
C LEU A 196 -0.18 -13.52 -8.51
N ASP A 197 0.37 -14.26 -7.55
CA ASP A 197 -0.21 -15.53 -7.10
C ASP A 197 -1.61 -15.28 -6.51
N GLU A 198 -1.84 -14.24 -5.71
CA GLU A 198 -3.17 -13.89 -5.17
C GLU A 198 -4.20 -13.63 -6.29
N PHE A 199 -3.84 -12.84 -7.32
CA PHE A 199 -4.72 -12.61 -8.47
C PHE A 199 -5.03 -13.90 -9.24
N ALA A 200 -4.03 -14.76 -9.41
CA ALA A 200 -4.20 -16.04 -10.10
C ALA A 200 -5.16 -16.97 -9.34
N HIS A 201 -5.03 -17.07 -8.01
CA HIS A 201 -5.95 -17.85 -7.16
C HIS A 201 -7.39 -17.31 -7.23
N ALA A 202 -7.55 -15.99 -7.23
CA ALA A 202 -8.84 -15.32 -7.40
C ALA A 202 -9.41 -15.40 -8.83
N ARG A 203 -8.65 -15.98 -9.79
CA ARG A 203 -8.95 -15.98 -11.23
C ARG A 203 -9.23 -14.58 -11.79
N ARG A 204 -8.65 -13.55 -11.17
CA ARG A 204 -8.77 -12.16 -11.62
C ARG A 204 -7.72 -11.90 -12.68
N ARG A 205 -8.14 -11.38 -13.84
CA ARG A 205 -7.24 -11.14 -14.99
C ARG A 205 -7.13 -9.68 -15.41
N ASN A 206 -8.12 -8.87 -15.07
CA ASN A 206 -8.23 -7.48 -15.51
C ASN A 206 -7.50 -6.50 -14.57
N PHE A 207 -6.20 -6.69 -14.38
CA PHE A 207 -5.38 -5.83 -13.52
C PHE A 207 -3.99 -5.58 -14.11
N ILE A 208 -3.39 -4.46 -13.75
CA ILE A 208 -2.02 -4.06 -14.05
C ILE A 208 -1.32 -3.69 -12.74
N LEU A 209 -0.13 -4.23 -12.51
CA LEU A 209 0.79 -3.82 -11.45
C LEU A 209 1.90 -2.96 -12.04
N ALA A 210 1.89 -1.67 -11.75
CA ALA A 210 2.97 -0.76 -12.13
C ALA A 210 3.96 -0.65 -10.98
N ALA A 211 5.16 -1.23 -11.12
CA ALA A 211 6.16 -1.27 -10.07
C ALA A 211 7.28 -0.25 -10.28
N TRP A 212 7.47 0.64 -9.30
CA TRP A 212 8.47 1.71 -9.36
C TRP A 212 9.88 1.16 -9.10
N GLU A 213 10.71 1.07 -10.13
CA GLU A 213 12.03 0.41 -10.09
C GLU A 213 13.01 1.10 -9.13
N GLU A 214 13.00 2.43 -9.01
CA GLU A 214 13.86 3.17 -8.07
C GLU A 214 13.52 2.89 -6.59
N LEU A 215 12.32 2.37 -6.32
CA LEU A 215 11.86 1.97 -4.98
C LEU A 215 11.94 0.46 -4.75
N ARG A 216 12.63 -0.29 -5.62
CA ARG A 216 12.86 -1.71 -5.42
C ARG A 216 13.70 -1.95 -4.17
N GLY A 217 13.11 -2.67 -3.21
CA GLY A 217 13.70 -2.99 -1.92
C GLY A 217 14.64 -4.19 -1.91
N SER A 218 15.10 -4.69 -3.06
CA SER A 218 16.09 -5.77 -3.11
C SER A 218 16.99 -5.70 -4.34
N ARG A 219 18.14 -6.37 -4.25
CA ARG A 219 19.08 -6.56 -5.37
C ARG A 219 18.88 -7.88 -6.10
N ASP A 220 17.96 -8.73 -5.63
CA ASP A 220 17.66 -10.00 -6.27
C ASP A 220 17.31 -9.74 -7.73
N PRO A 221 17.83 -10.49 -8.71
CA PRO A 221 17.53 -10.25 -10.11
C PRO A 221 16.05 -10.52 -10.41
N LEU A 222 15.48 -9.74 -11.33
CA LEU A 222 14.22 -10.08 -11.99
C LEU A 222 14.60 -10.65 -13.35
N THR A 223 14.54 -11.97 -13.51
CA THR A 223 14.98 -12.64 -14.74
C THR A 223 14.08 -12.27 -15.91
N ASN A 224 12.76 -12.17 -15.67
CA ASN A 224 11.77 -11.71 -16.63
C ASN A 224 10.76 -10.81 -15.92
N VAL A 225 10.18 -9.83 -16.64
CA VAL A 225 9.04 -9.06 -16.14
C VAL A 225 7.81 -9.97 -16.15
N PRO A 226 7.11 -10.16 -15.01
CA PRO A 226 5.93 -10.99 -14.99
C PRO A 226 4.80 -10.44 -15.88
N ALA A 227 3.83 -11.29 -16.22
CA ALA A 227 2.61 -10.85 -16.89
C ALA A 227 1.90 -9.76 -16.06
N ASN A 228 1.12 -8.92 -16.73
CA ASN A 228 0.34 -7.84 -16.12
C ASN A 228 1.18 -6.87 -15.27
N THR A 229 2.49 -6.78 -15.52
CA THR A 229 3.41 -5.93 -14.77
C THR A 229 4.10 -4.93 -15.67
N ILE A 230 4.14 -3.67 -15.26
CA ILE A 230 4.93 -2.61 -15.90
C ILE A 230 6.01 -2.17 -14.91
N LEU A 231 7.28 -2.27 -15.30
CA LEU A 231 8.39 -1.68 -14.55
C LEU A 231 8.66 -0.27 -15.08
N PHE A 232 8.71 0.72 -14.20
CA PHE A 232 8.99 2.10 -14.59
C PHE A 232 9.96 2.77 -13.62
N LYS A 233 10.74 3.74 -14.11
CA LYS A 233 11.80 4.39 -13.30
C LYS A 233 11.37 5.66 -12.60
N ARG A 234 10.73 6.60 -13.29
CA ARG A 234 10.40 7.93 -12.73
C ARG A 234 8.98 8.37 -13.04
N THR A 235 8.52 8.05 -14.24
CA THR A 235 7.18 8.34 -14.73
C THR A 235 6.58 7.06 -15.28
N LEU A 236 5.30 6.85 -14.99
CA LEU A 236 4.52 5.79 -15.63
C LEU A 236 3.99 6.36 -16.95
N ASP A 237 4.38 5.72 -18.05
CA ASP A 237 3.99 6.15 -19.40
C ASP A 237 2.53 5.72 -19.70
N PRO A 238 1.62 6.66 -20.02
CA PRO A 238 0.24 6.34 -20.36
C PRO A 238 0.11 5.32 -21.51
N GLY A 239 0.93 5.46 -22.56
CA GLY A 239 0.90 4.56 -23.71
C GLY A 239 1.26 3.12 -23.34
N ALA A 240 2.27 2.93 -22.47
CA ALA A 240 2.61 1.61 -21.95
C ALA A 240 1.48 0.97 -21.12
N VAL A 241 0.73 1.77 -20.36
CA VAL A 241 -0.43 1.29 -19.59
C VAL A 241 -1.59 0.92 -20.52
N GLU A 242 -1.90 1.75 -21.52
CA GLU A 242 -2.93 1.49 -22.53
C GLU A 242 -2.64 0.20 -23.30
N LEU A 243 -1.43 0.05 -23.84
CA LEU A 243 -1.00 -1.16 -24.55
C LEU A 243 -1.13 -2.43 -23.68
N MET A 244 -0.85 -2.32 -22.38
CA MET A 244 -1.03 -3.43 -21.45
C MET A 244 -2.51 -3.73 -21.22
N ALA A 245 -3.36 -2.71 -21.11
CA ALA A 245 -4.81 -2.89 -20.94
C ALA A 245 -5.45 -3.58 -22.15
N GLU A 246 -5.07 -3.16 -23.37
CA GLU A 246 -5.49 -3.80 -24.62
C GLU A 246 -5.08 -5.27 -24.68
N LYS A 247 -3.82 -5.56 -24.34
CA LYS A 247 -3.30 -6.93 -24.29
C LYS A 247 -4.09 -7.80 -23.31
N ILE A 248 -4.39 -7.27 -22.12
CA ILE A 248 -5.13 -7.98 -21.07
C ILE A 248 -6.54 -8.36 -21.56
N ILE A 249 -7.26 -7.45 -22.23
CA ILE A 249 -8.58 -7.76 -22.78
C ILE A 249 -8.46 -8.83 -23.87
N ALA A 250 -7.54 -8.66 -24.81
CA ALA A 250 -7.34 -9.60 -25.92
C ALA A 250 -7.03 -11.04 -25.42
N GLU A 251 -6.23 -11.17 -24.35
CA GLU A 251 -5.90 -12.46 -23.74
C GLU A 251 -7.02 -13.02 -22.85
N ALA A 252 -7.85 -12.16 -22.26
CA ALA A 252 -8.97 -12.57 -21.43
C ALA A 252 -10.15 -13.11 -22.25
N GLY A 253 -10.21 -12.81 -23.55
CA GLY A 253 -11.37 -13.14 -24.40
C GLY A 253 -12.65 -12.42 -23.95
N LEU A 254 -12.47 -11.23 -23.36
CA LEU A 254 -13.55 -10.32 -22.96
C LEU A 254 -14.00 -9.49 -24.16
#